data_AF-A0A2K4X8U5-F1
#
_entry.id   AF-A0A2K4X8U5-F1
#
_cell.length_a   1.000
_cell.length_b   1.000
_cell.length_c   1.000
_cell.angle_alpha   90.00
_cell.angle_beta   90.00
_cell.angle_gamma   90.00
#
_symmetry.space_group_name_H-M   'P 1'
#
loop_
_entity.id
_entity.type
_entity.pdbx_description
1 polymer ?
#
loop_
_entity_poly.entity_id
_entity_poly.type
_entity_poly.pdbx_seq_one_letter_code
_entity_poly.pdbx_strand_id
1 'polypeptide(L)'
;MKKLLLALSLASTFAPLSVSADDFVPAQVINKNYDQLTNTSPRASRLEGINLSSYVVDENGLVSDIEIVATAGQKKYQREVIDYVSKLNYKSARLNGGAISSAKTITVSSQNVHSSFSNDQASPGFFNDYEKASQLIDDKRYDEAKTYITELENEHTKNTIEIVLLAWLKSQHSYFVQDWQSFDEHIYEAFLFRDNLPDQIKKRVIKNALQWFISKQDYVRAYDAIEALGDIESITFSEQNKAQLLAQVNDIYKNSGDINQQILLESEQAVLPLLSKSEVELKTEKPLSKVQLRCENKVVDYDTSAIDKIVISKNDVRCGLLLKSAQAQTVIIKQSGESFL
;
A
#
# COMPACT_ATOMS: atom_id res chain seq x y z
N MET A 1 23.36 9.83 4.25
CA MET A 1 22.82 8.48 3.97
C MET A 1 23.95 7.58 3.48
N LYS A 2 24.34 6.58 4.27
CA LYS A 2 25.32 5.56 3.83
C LYS A 2 24.63 4.69 2.78
N LYS A 3 25.23 4.57 1.58
CA LYS A 3 24.79 3.64 0.54
C LYS A 3 24.90 2.22 1.10
N LEU A 4 23.77 1.62 1.50
CA LEU A 4 23.74 0.22 1.90
C LEU A 4 23.76 -0.63 0.62
N LEU A 5 24.96 -0.97 0.16
CA LEU A 5 25.15 -2.03 -0.83
C LEU A 5 24.98 -3.36 -0.11
N LEU A 6 23.87 -4.07 -0.37
CA LEU A 6 23.71 -5.44 0.11
C LEU A 6 24.77 -6.33 -0.55
N ALA A 7 25.76 -6.73 0.25
CA ALA A 7 26.71 -7.77 -0.11
C ALA A 7 26.09 -9.14 0.22
N LEU A 8 25.97 -10.01 -0.79
CA LEU A 8 25.61 -11.41 -0.58
C LEU A 8 26.75 -12.11 0.18
N SER A 9 26.55 -12.41 1.47
CA SER A 9 27.33 -13.42 2.17
C SER A 9 26.50 -14.69 2.31
N LEU A 10 27.06 -15.80 1.83
CA LEU A 10 26.54 -17.16 2.02
C LEU A 10 27.05 -17.70 3.35
N ALA A 11 26.14 -17.91 4.29
CA ALA A 11 26.04 -19.10 5.14
C ALA A 11 25.17 -18.80 6.37
N SER A 12 23.98 -19.39 6.45
CA SER A 12 23.42 -19.78 7.73
C SER A 12 22.39 -20.90 7.54
N THR A 13 22.47 -21.88 8.42
CA THR A 13 21.57 -23.02 8.55
C THR A 13 20.25 -22.54 9.18
N PHE A 14 19.15 -22.67 8.44
CA PHE A 14 17.82 -22.35 8.94
C PHE A 14 17.29 -23.49 9.82
N ALA A 15 16.92 -23.17 11.05
CA ALA A 15 15.88 -23.92 11.76
C ALA A 15 14.53 -23.26 11.45
N PRO A 16 13.52 -24.00 10.98
CA PRO A 16 12.18 -23.44 10.78
C PRO A 16 11.53 -23.17 12.14
N LEU A 17 11.26 -21.89 12.44
CA LEU A 17 10.30 -21.53 13.47
C LEU A 17 8.92 -21.56 12.82
N SER A 18 8.21 -22.66 13.02
CA SER A 18 6.77 -22.73 12.80
C SER A 18 6.07 -22.61 14.15
N VAL A 19 5.48 -21.44 14.42
CA VAL A 19 4.44 -21.27 15.43
C VAL A 19 3.22 -20.75 14.67
N SER A 20 2.27 -21.64 14.42
CA SER A 20 1.04 -21.35 13.70
C SER A 20 -0.01 -20.73 14.64
N ALA A 21 -0.74 -19.75 14.11
CA ALA A 21 -2.04 -19.33 14.63
C ALA A 21 -3.06 -20.46 14.36
N ASP A 22 -3.08 -21.48 15.22
CA ASP A 22 -3.62 -22.82 14.88
C ASP A 22 -5.14 -22.89 14.57
N ASP A 23 -5.93 -21.84 14.79
CA ASP A 23 -7.39 -21.87 14.60
C ASP A 23 -8.00 -20.63 13.91
N PHE A 24 -7.18 -19.78 13.27
CA PHE A 24 -7.69 -18.63 12.53
C PHE A 24 -8.08 -19.01 11.09
N VAL A 25 -9.31 -18.66 10.70
CA VAL A 25 -9.79 -18.75 9.32
C VAL A 25 -10.15 -17.34 8.84
N PRO A 26 -9.50 -16.80 7.81
CA PRO A 26 -9.75 -15.44 7.34
C PRO A 26 -11.13 -15.31 6.70
N ALA A 27 -11.69 -14.09 6.72
CA ALA A 27 -12.91 -13.77 6.00
C ALA A 27 -12.73 -13.97 4.49
N GLN A 28 -13.74 -14.57 3.84
CA GLN A 28 -13.71 -14.92 2.41
C GLN A 28 -14.89 -14.30 1.68
N VAL A 29 -14.63 -13.64 0.56
CA VAL A 29 -15.70 -13.08 -0.30
C VAL A 29 -16.58 -14.22 -0.82
N ILE A 30 -17.91 -14.07 -0.70
CA ILE A 30 -18.88 -15.08 -1.15
C ILE A 30 -19.03 -15.06 -2.69
N ASN A 31 -19.05 -13.87 -3.30
CA ASN A 31 -19.16 -13.69 -4.75
C ASN A 31 -17.85 -13.22 -5.35
N LYS A 32 -17.16 -14.11 -6.08
CA LYS A 32 -15.91 -13.76 -6.78
C LYS A 32 -16.12 -12.87 -8.03
N ASN A 33 -17.36 -12.68 -8.49
CA ASN A 33 -17.69 -11.87 -9.69
C ASN A 33 -17.69 -10.36 -9.40
N TYR A 34 -16.85 -9.94 -8.47
CA TYR A 34 -16.62 -8.55 -8.15
C TYR A 34 -15.29 -8.18 -8.83
N ASP A 35 -15.39 -7.63 -10.04
CA ASP A 35 -14.25 -7.35 -10.94
C ASP A 35 -13.30 -6.25 -10.41
N GLN A 36 -13.49 -5.80 -9.17
CA GLN A 36 -12.74 -4.72 -8.52
C GLN A 36 -12.79 -3.43 -9.34
N LEU A 37 -13.91 -3.25 -10.04
CA LEU A 37 -14.15 -2.20 -11.01
C LEU A 37 -15.55 -1.62 -10.80
N THR A 38 -15.63 -0.30 -10.66
CA THR A 38 -16.91 0.42 -10.58
C THR A 38 -17.07 1.38 -11.76
N ASN A 39 -18.30 1.43 -12.29
CA ASN A 39 -18.66 2.34 -13.37
C ASN A 39 -19.34 3.58 -12.79
N THR A 40 -18.76 4.75 -13.02
CA THR A 40 -19.17 5.99 -12.33
C THR A 40 -20.06 6.89 -13.20
N SER A 41 -20.04 6.72 -14.52
CA SER A 41 -20.91 7.46 -15.44
C SER A 41 -21.15 6.72 -16.76
N PRO A 42 -22.33 6.91 -17.39
CA PRO A 42 -22.53 6.52 -18.79
C PRO A 42 -21.85 7.46 -19.79
N ARG A 43 -21.27 8.58 -19.35
CA ARG A 43 -20.54 9.52 -20.24
C ARG A 43 -19.17 8.95 -20.57
N ALA A 44 -18.94 8.64 -21.84
CA ALA A 44 -17.64 8.15 -22.31
C ALA A 44 -16.53 9.15 -21.97
N SER A 45 -15.56 8.72 -21.16
CA SER A 45 -14.37 9.48 -20.79
C SER A 45 -13.30 8.52 -20.31
N ARG A 46 -12.05 8.75 -20.71
CA ARG A 46 -10.88 7.95 -20.31
C ARG A 46 -10.45 8.15 -18.85
N LEU A 47 -11.08 9.08 -18.14
CA LEU A 47 -10.71 9.48 -16.79
C LEU A 47 -11.09 8.41 -15.77
N GLU A 48 -10.07 7.83 -15.14
CA GLU A 48 -10.17 6.75 -14.16
C GLU A 48 -9.56 7.16 -12.81
N GLY A 49 -9.86 6.37 -11.78
CA GLY A 49 -9.23 6.48 -10.47
C GLY A 49 -9.02 5.10 -9.87
N ILE A 50 -8.06 4.99 -8.97
CA ILE A 50 -7.77 3.74 -8.24
C ILE A 50 -7.71 4.06 -6.77
N ASN A 51 -8.36 3.25 -5.95
CA ASN A 51 -8.47 3.49 -4.52
C ASN A 51 -8.15 2.22 -3.75
N LEU A 52 -7.35 2.35 -2.69
CA LEU A 52 -7.22 1.33 -1.66
C LEU A 52 -8.20 1.67 -0.55
N SER A 53 -9.18 0.79 -0.35
CA SER A 53 -10.13 0.88 0.75
C SER A 53 -9.71 -0.06 1.87
N SER A 54 -9.79 0.40 3.11
CA SER A 54 -9.77 -0.44 4.30
C SER A 54 -11.16 -0.44 4.92
N TYR A 55 -11.65 -1.61 5.32
CA TYR A 55 -13.00 -1.79 5.84
C TYR A 55 -13.05 -2.94 6.84
N VAL A 56 -14.14 -3.01 7.58
CA VAL A 56 -14.40 -4.06 8.57
C VAL A 56 -15.45 -5.01 8.03
N VAL A 57 -15.19 -6.30 8.14
CA VAL A 57 -16.17 -7.37 7.95
C VAL A 57 -16.59 -7.86 9.32
N ASP A 58 -17.87 -7.72 9.66
CA ASP A 58 -18.41 -8.10 10.96
C ASP A 58 -18.58 -9.63 11.11
N GLU A 59 -19.08 -10.07 12.27
CA GLU A 59 -19.28 -11.50 12.58
C GLU A 59 -20.32 -12.17 11.65
N ASN A 60 -21.20 -11.37 11.02
CA ASN A 60 -22.21 -11.82 10.07
C ASN A 60 -21.72 -11.79 8.62
N GLY A 61 -20.52 -11.29 8.37
CA GLY A 61 -19.94 -11.17 7.04
C GLY A 61 -20.36 -9.91 6.28
N LEU A 62 -20.95 -8.93 6.95
CA LEU A 62 -21.35 -7.65 6.39
C LEU A 62 -20.20 -6.64 6.46
N VAL A 63 -20.10 -5.80 5.44
CA VAL A 63 -19.08 -4.74 5.37
C VAL A 63 -19.56 -3.47 6.07
N SER A 64 -18.67 -2.89 6.87
CA SER A 64 -18.86 -1.61 7.54
C SER A 64 -17.53 -0.85 7.64
N ASP A 65 -17.61 0.38 8.18
CA ASP A 65 -16.46 1.21 8.54
C ASP A 65 -15.42 1.38 7.41
N ILE A 66 -15.91 1.70 6.21
CA ILE A 66 -15.10 1.83 5.00
C ILE A 66 -14.36 3.17 5.01
N GLU A 67 -13.05 3.13 4.83
CA GLU A 67 -12.18 4.30 4.71
C GLU A 67 -11.27 4.13 3.51
N ILE A 68 -11.17 5.18 2.68
CA ILE A 68 -10.18 5.23 1.60
C ILE A 68 -8.86 5.66 2.22
N VAL A 69 -7.85 4.79 2.09
CA VAL A 69 -6.52 4.98 2.73
C VAL A 69 -5.41 5.29 1.72
N ALA A 70 -5.69 5.15 0.42
CA ALA A 70 -4.88 5.69 -0.67
C ALA A 70 -5.75 5.89 -1.92
N THR A 71 -5.43 6.93 -2.70
CA THR A 71 -6.10 7.23 -3.96
C THR A 71 -5.08 7.69 -4.99
N ALA A 72 -5.20 7.18 -6.21
CA ALA A 72 -4.48 7.66 -7.39
C ALA A 72 -5.49 8.05 -8.49
N GLY A 73 -5.15 9.06 -9.28
CA GLY A 73 -6.01 9.58 -10.34
C GLY A 73 -7.23 10.35 -9.81
N GLN A 74 -8.41 10.08 -10.37
CA GLN A 74 -9.61 10.90 -10.13
C GLN A 74 -10.25 10.67 -8.75
N LYS A 75 -9.97 11.57 -7.79
CA LYS A 75 -10.54 11.55 -6.42
C LYS A 75 -12.08 11.64 -6.37
N LYS A 76 -12.72 12.21 -7.39
CA LYS A 76 -14.19 12.39 -7.43
C LYS A 76 -14.99 11.08 -7.41
N TYR A 77 -14.36 9.93 -7.69
CA TYR A 77 -15.00 8.62 -7.75
C TYR A 77 -15.00 7.84 -6.41
N GLN A 78 -14.47 8.43 -5.33
CA GLN A 78 -14.36 7.75 -4.05
C GLN A 78 -15.73 7.29 -3.50
N ARG A 79 -16.81 8.03 -3.79
CA ARG A 79 -18.17 7.66 -3.32
C ARG A 79 -18.64 6.35 -3.95
N GLU A 80 -18.42 6.18 -5.25
CA GLU A 80 -18.78 4.97 -5.99
C GLU A 80 -17.95 3.77 -5.55
N VAL A 81 -16.69 3.99 -5.16
CA VAL A 81 -15.86 2.95 -4.53
C VAL A 81 -16.44 2.53 -3.17
N ILE A 82 -16.83 3.47 -2.32
CA ILE A 82 -17.42 3.16 -1.01
C ILE A 82 -18.73 2.37 -1.20
N ASP A 83 -19.59 2.78 -2.11
CA ASP A 83 -20.83 2.06 -2.45
C ASP A 83 -20.55 0.64 -2.97
N TYR A 84 -19.57 0.48 -3.87
CA TYR A 84 -19.11 -0.82 -4.32
C TYR A 84 -18.65 -1.72 -3.17
N VAL A 85 -17.76 -1.21 -2.31
CA VAL A 85 -17.18 -1.96 -1.18
C VAL A 85 -18.26 -2.35 -0.17
N SER A 86 -19.25 -1.48 0.07
CA SER A 86 -20.37 -1.76 0.98
C SER A 86 -21.27 -2.92 0.55
N LYS A 87 -21.24 -3.30 -0.73
CA LYS A 87 -22.05 -4.39 -1.31
C LYS A 87 -21.30 -5.73 -1.32
N LEU A 88 -20.02 -5.73 -0.94
CA LEU A 88 -19.27 -6.96 -0.78
C LEU A 88 -19.84 -7.75 0.41
N ASN A 89 -19.97 -9.06 0.22
CA ASN A 89 -20.46 -9.97 1.24
C ASN A 89 -19.43 -11.06 1.47
N TYR A 90 -19.23 -11.41 2.73
CA TYR A 90 -18.20 -12.34 3.16
C TYR A 90 -18.80 -13.51 3.95
N LYS A 91 -18.12 -14.64 3.91
CA LYS A 91 -18.10 -15.56 5.02
C LYS A 91 -17.21 -14.94 6.09
N SER A 92 -17.75 -14.73 7.30
CA SER A 92 -17.04 -14.09 8.40
C SER A 92 -15.75 -14.84 8.75
N ALA A 93 -14.77 -14.08 9.25
CA ALA A 93 -13.57 -14.64 9.82
C ALA A 93 -13.93 -15.46 11.07
N ARG A 94 -13.14 -16.50 11.35
CA ARG A 94 -13.32 -17.32 12.54
C ARG A 94 -12.03 -17.44 13.33
N LEU A 95 -12.14 -17.43 14.65
CA LEU A 95 -11.07 -17.70 15.59
C LEU A 95 -11.60 -18.63 16.67
N ASN A 96 -10.94 -19.77 16.88
CA ASN A 96 -11.36 -20.80 17.85
C ASN A 96 -12.82 -21.24 17.64
N GLY A 97 -13.25 -21.34 16.39
CA GLY A 97 -14.62 -21.71 15.99
C GLY A 97 -15.67 -20.59 16.08
N GLY A 98 -15.38 -19.48 16.76
CA GLY A 98 -16.28 -18.31 16.86
C GLY A 98 -16.12 -17.35 15.70
N ALA A 99 -17.22 -16.76 15.22
CA ALA A 99 -17.16 -15.67 14.26
C ALA A 99 -16.61 -14.40 14.93
N ILE A 100 -15.76 -13.67 14.22
CA ILE A 100 -15.11 -12.46 14.71
C ILE A 100 -15.13 -11.36 13.64
N SER A 101 -15.16 -10.11 14.08
CA SER A 101 -14.86 -8.97 13.21
C SER A 101 -13.42 -9.02 12.70
N SER A 102 -13.24 -8.67 11.42
CA SER A 102 -11.95 -8.70 10.74
C SER A 102 -11.74 -7.46 9.89
N ALA A 103 -10.52 -6.93 9.86
CA ALA A 103 -10.16 -5.89 8.91
C ALA A 103 -9.73 -6.49 7.58
N LYS A 104 -10.13 -5.85 6.49
CA LYS A 104 -9.72 -6.19 5.13
C LYS A 104 -9.32 -4.92 4.38
N THR A 105 -8.56 -5.12 3.31
CA THR A 105 -8.31 -4.10 2.30
C THR A 105 -8.72 -4.61 0.93
N ILE A 106 -9.04 -3.68 0.03
CA ILE A 106 -9.31 -3.98 -1.38
C ILE A 106 -8.93 -2.78 -2.24
N THR A 107 -8.29 -3.06 -3.37
CA THR A 107 -8.07 -2.08 -4.42
C THR A 107 -9.28 -2.09 -5.34
N VAL A 108 -9.82 -0.91 -5.65
CA VAL A 108 -10.95 -0.77 -6.58
C VAL A 108 -10.62 0.32 -7.59
N SER A 109 -10.68 -0.05 -8.86
CA SER A 109 -10.59 0.88 -9.98
C SER A 109 -11.97 1.46 -10.29
N SER A 110 -12.00 2.71 -10.70
CA SER A 110 -13.20 3.45 -11.09
C SER A 110 -13.03 3.98 -12.49
N GLN A 111 -13.99 3.71 -13.36
CA GLN A 111 -13.96 4.15 -14.76
C GLN A 111 -15.32 4.67 -15.20
N ASN A 112 -15.34 5.37 -16.33
CA ASN A 112 -16.60 5.62 -17.02
C ASN A 112 -16.88 4.49 -18.02
N VAL A 113 -18.15 4.28 -18.38
CA VAL A 113 -18.50 3.24 -19.34
C VAL A 113 -17.92 3.59 -20.72
N HIS A 114 -17.18 2.65 -21.30
CA HIS A 114 -16.65 2.72 -22.65
C HIS A 114 -17.48 1.80 -23.57
N SER A 115 -18.29 2.37 -24.46
CA SER A 115 -19.09 1.57 -25.41
C SER A 115 -18.34 1.20 -26.70
N SER A 116 -17.18 1.84 -26.97
CA SER A 116 -16.60 1.86 -28.33
C SER A 116 -15.07 1.78 -28.39
N PHE A 117 -14.33 1.77 -27.27
CA PHE A 117 -12.86 1.72 -27.26
C PHE A 117 -12.33 1.11 -25.96
N SER A 118 -11.19 0.40 -26.06
CA SER A 118 -10.44 -0.11 -24.91
C SER A 118 -9.68 1.03 -24.23
N ASN A 119 -9.70 1.10 -22.90
CA ASN A 119 -8.89 2.06 -22.13
C ASN A 119 -7.69 1.39 -21.43
N ASP A 120 -7.43 0.12 -21.75
CA ASP A 120 -6.46 -0.76 -21.08
C ASP A 120 -5.01 -0.56 -21.56
N GLN A 121 -4.69 0.60 -22.16
CA GLN A 121 -3.34 0.91 -22.65
C GLN A 121 -3.01 2.38 -22.49
N ALA A 122 -1.73 2.69 -22.30
CA ALA A 122 -1.25 4.07 -22.35
C ALA A 122 -1.44 4.66 -23.76
N SER A 123 -1.91 5.90 -23.83
CA SER A 123 -2.08 6.60 -25.10
C SER A 123 -0.75 7.02 -25.71
N PRO A 124 -0.65 7.14 -27.04
CA PRO A 124 0.58 7.57 -27.70
C PRO A 124 1.07 8.95 -27.20
N GLY A 125 0.16 9.88 -26.93
CA GLY A 125 0.50 11.21 -26.39
C GLY A 125 1.16 11.13 -25.01
N PHE A 126 0.56 10.38 -24.10
CA PHE A 126 1.17 10.10 -22.79
C PHE A 126 2.54 9.44 -22.95
N PHE A 127 2.64 8.41 -23.80
CA PHE A 127 3.87 7.62 -23.91
C PHE A 127 5.05 8.46 -24.44
N ASN A 128 4.82 9.32 -25.44
CA ASN A 128 5.85 10.20 -25.97
C ASN A 128 6.44 11.14 -24.91
N ASP A 129 5.59 11.78 -24.10
CA ASP A 129 6.04 12.69 -23.05
C ASP A 129 6.68 11.94 -21.88
N TYR A 130 6.16 10.74 -21.56
CA TYR A 130 6.73 9.85 -20.56
C TYR A 130 8.16 9.43 -20.92
N GLU A 131 8.38 8.96 -22.16
CA GLU A 131 9.71 8.59 -22.63
C GLU A 131 10.66 9.79 -22.63
N LYS A 132 10.15 10.96 -23.04
CA LYS A 132 10.95 12.19 -23.04
C LYS A 132 11.37 12.60 -21.63
N ALA A 133 10.45 12.58 -20.67
CA ALA A 133 10.75 12.85 -19.28
C ALA A 133 11.75 11.84 -18.69
N SER A 134 11.56 10.54 -18.97
CA SER A 134 12.47 9.48 -18.53
C SER A 134 13.90 9.71 -19.07
N GLN A 135 14.04 10.01 -20.36
CA GLN A 135 15.35 10.31 -20.95
C GLN A 135 15.98 11.56 -20.32
N LEU A 136 15.20 12.60 -20.03
CA LEU A 136 15.71 13.79 -19.36
C LEU A 136 16.19 13.51 -17.93
N ILE A 137 15.53 12.58 -17.21
CA ILE A 137 16.01 12.11 -15.91
C ILE A 137 17.35 11.39 -16.06
N ASP A 138 17.48 10.48 -17.02
CA ASP A 138 18.72 9.75 -17.30
C ASP A 138 19.88 10.69 -17.70
N ASP A 139 19.56 11.74 -18.46
CA ASP A 139 20.49 12.81 -18.86
C ASP A 139 20.77 13.82 -17.73
N LYS A 140 20.17 13.63 -16.55
CA LYS A 140 20.29 14.51 -15.36
C LYS A 140 19.74 15.93 -15.56
N ARG A 141 18.83 16.11 -16.51
CA ARG A 141 18.14 17.37 -16.82
C ARG A 141 16.81 17.45 -16.06
N TYR A 142 16.89 17.47 -14.73
CA TYR A 142 15.73 17.26 -13.86
C TYR A 142 14.68 18.37 -13.92
N ASP A 143 15.08 19.63 -14.14
CA ASP A 143 14.13 20.75 -14.25
C ASP A 143 13.28 20.63 -15.53
N GLU A 144 13.91 20.20 -16.63
CA GLU A 144 13.21 19.95 -17.89
C GLU A 144 12.32 18.70 -17.77
N ALA A 145 12.80 17.63 -17.14
CA ALA A 145 11.98 16.46 -16.85
C ALA A 145 10.74 16.83 -16.04
N LYS A 146 10.87 17.73 -15.04
CA LYS A 146 9.75 18.21 -14.23
C LYS A 146 8.67 18.90 -15.07
N THR A 147 9.07 19.61 -16.13
CA THR A 147 8.13 20.27 -17.04
C THR A 147 7.25 19.24 -17.76
N TYR A 148 7.86 18.17 -18.31
CA TYR A 148 7.11 17.08 -18.94
C TYR A 148 6.26 16.28 -17.95
N ILE A 149 6.77 16.03 -16.74
CA ILE A 149 5.98 15.37 -15.68
C ILE A 149 4.72 16.17 -15.33
N THR A 150 4.85 17.51 -15.25
CA THR A 150 3.73 18.40 -14.97
C THR A 150 2.70 18.38 -16.10
N GLU A 151 3.15 18.35 -17.36
CA GLU A 151 2.27 18.23 -18.53
C GLU A 151 1.52 16.89 -18.54
N LEU A 152 2.23 15.79 -18.27
CA LEU A 152 1.65 14.46 -18.14
C LEU A 152 0.54 14.43 -17.08
N GLU A 153 0.78 15.02 -15.92
CA GLU A 153 -0.17 15.08 -14.82
C GLU A 153 -1.44 15.87 -15.18
N ASN A 154 -1.29 17.01 -15.85
CA ASN A 154 -2.41 17.89 -16.16
C ASN A 154 -3.22 17.43 -17.38
N GLU A 155 -2.54 17.03 -18.46
CA GLU A 155 -3.17 16.89 -19.78
C GLU A 155 -3.31 15.44 -20.24
N HIS A 156 -2.34 14.56 -19.92
CA HIS A 156 -2.24 13.25 -20.58
C HIS A 156 -2.58 12.03 -19.72
N THR A 157 -2.53 12.14 -18.39
CA THR A 157 -2.81 11.01 -17.50
C THR A 157 -4.30 10.82 -17.32
N LYS A 158 -4.87 9.75 -17.90
CA LYS A 158 -6.32 9.50 -17.88
C LYS A 158 -6.68 8.15 -17.27
N ASN A 159 -6.01 7.07 -17.67
CA ASN A 159 -6.36 5.71 -17.24
C ASN A 159 -5.42 5.13 -16.17
N THR A 160 -5.79 4.00 -15.57
CA THR A 160 -5.05 3.37 -14.47
C THR A 160 -3.59 3.07 -14.82
N ILE A 161 -3.30 2.66 -16.04
CA ILE A 161 -1.94 2.37 -16.50
C ILE A 161 -1.10 3.64 -16.55
N GLU A 162 -1.64 4.70 -17.17
CA GLU A 162 -0.98 6.02 -17.23
C GLU A 162 -0.77 6.61 -15.84
N ILE A 163 -1.75 6.47 -14.94
CA ILE A 163 -1.67 6.92 -13.55
C ILE A 163 -0.48 6.26 -12.84
N VAL A 164 -0.38 4.93 -12.92
CA VAL A 164 0.67 4.19 -12.19
C VAL A 164 2.04 4.36 -12.86
N LEU A 165 2.10 4.49 -14.19
CA LEU A 165 3.33 4.87 -14.89
C LEU A 165 3.81 6.26 -14.45
N LEU A 166 2.92 7.25 -14.37
CA LEU A 166 3.27 8.59 -13.91
C LEU A 166 3.78 8.57 -12.47
N ALA A 167 3.14 7.82 -11.56
CA ALA A 167 3.64 7.65 -10.20
C ALA A 167 5.07 7.08 -10.17
N TRP A 168 5.34 6.05 -10.99
CA TRP A 168 6.71 5.52 -11.11
C TRP A 168 7.70 6.57 -11.64
N LEU A 169 7.33 7.35 -12.66
CA LEU A 169 8.18 8.43 -13.18
C LEU A 169 8.45 9.54 -12.16
N LYS A 170 7.40 9.98 -11.43
CA LYS A 170 7.52 10.97 -10.35
C LYS A 170 8.46 10.46 -9.26
N SER A 171 8.36 9.19 -8.87
CA SER A 171 9.29 8.59 -7.89
C SER A 171 10.76 8.65 -8.36
N GLN A 172 11.04 8.33 -9.62
CA GLN A 172 12.40 8.40 -10.15
C GLN A 172 12.94 9.83 -10.11
N HIS A 173 12.14 10.81 -10.56
CA HIS A 173 12.51 12.23 -10.50
C HIS A 173 12.81 12.66 -9.07
N SER A 174 11.89 12.43 -8.13
CA SER A 174 12.01 12.80 -6.73
C SER A 174 13.24 12.19 -6.07
N TYR A 175 13.58 10.93 -6.38
CA TYR A 175 14.81 10.30 -5.90
C TYR A 175 16.07 11.07 -6.32
N PHE A 176 16.17 11.46 -7.60
CA PHE A 176 17.37 12.14 -8.11
C PHE A 176 17.50 13.58 -7.64
N VAL A 177 16.38 14.29 -7.41
CA VAL A 177 16.39 15.63 -6.81
C VAL A 177 16.40 15.62 -5.27
N GLN A 178 16.42 14.43 -4.66
CA GLN A 178 16.46 14.20 -3.20
C GLN A 178 15.23 14.77 -2.47
N ASP A 179 14.09 14.82 -3.15
CA ASP A 179 12.79 15.10 -2.52
C ASP A 179 12.24 13.79 -1.94
N TRP A 180 12.68 13.46 -0.72
CA TRP A 180 12.34 12.19 -0.07
C TRP A 180 10.86 12.05 0.28
N GLN A 181 10.16 13.16 0.50
CA GLN A 181 8.73 13.14 0.80
C GLN A 181 7.94 12.76 -0.45
N SER A 182 8.20 13.44 -1.58
CA SER A 182 7.57 13.08 -2.85
C SER A 182 8.01 11.68 -3.31
N PHE A 183 9.28 11.32 -3.12
CA PHE A 183 9.75 9.97 -3.43
C PHE A 183 8.92 8.92 -2.69
N ASP A 184 8.70 9.12 -1.38
CA ASP A 184 7.91 8.21 -0.55
C ASP A 184 6.48 8.02 -1.05
N GLU A 185 5.81 9.13 -1.33
CA GLU A 185 4.45 9.15 -1.83
C GLU A 185 4.34 8.38 -3.15
N HIS A 186 5.17 8.74 -4.14
CA HIS A 186 5.04 8.22 -5.49
C HIS A 186 5.59 6.79 -5.63
N ILE A 187 6.62 6.39 -4.87
CA ILE A 187 7.05 4.97 -4.87
C ILE A 187 6.02 4.08 -4.18
N TYR A 188 5.36 4.57 -3.12
CA TYR A 188 4.31 3.84 -2.45
C TYR A 188 3.08 3.67 -3.35
N GLU A 189 2.65 4.73 -4.03
CA GLU A 189 1.55 4.67 -5.00
C GLU A 189 1.86 3.69 -6.15
N ALA A 190 3.03 3.82 -6.77
CA ALA A 190 3.47 2.93 -7.84
C ALA A 190 3.53 1.47 -7.38
N PHE A 191 4.02 1.20 -6.16
CA PHE A 191 4.06 -0.14 -5.57
C PHE A 191 2.64 -0.68 -5.32
N LEU A 192 1.76 0.13 -4.74
CA LEU A 192 0.44 -0.30 -4.35
C LEU A 192 -0.42 -0.71 -5.55
N PHE A 193 -0.30 0.01 -6.67
CA PHE A 193 -1.11 -0.20 -7.88
C PHE A 193 -0.35 -0.84 -9.04
N ARG A 194 0.81 -1.44 -8.75
CA ARG A 194 1.76 -2.05 -9.69
C ARG A 194 1.18 -3.08 -10.66
N ASP A 195 0.03 -3.68 -10.35
CA ASP A 195 -0.60 -4.68 -11.21
C ASP A 195 -1.10 -4.10 -12.53
N ASN A 196 -1.23 -2.76 -12.61
CA ASN A 196 -1.48 -2.02 -13.85
C ASN A 196 -0.22 -1.81 -14.70
N LEU A 197 0.95 -2.26 -14.26
CA LEU A 197 2.22 -2.06 -14.96
C LEU A 197 2.67 -3.29 -15.74
N PRO A 198 3.36 -3.12 -16.87
CA PRO A 198 4.10 -4.19 -17.52
C PRO A 198 5.12 -4.83 -16.57
N ASP A 199 5.28 -6.15 -16.65
CA ASP A 199 6.09 -6.94 -15.71
C ASP A 199 7.52 -6.43 -15.47
N GLN A 200 8.19 -5.94 -16.53
CA GLN A 200 9.55 -5.39 -16.40
C GLN A 200 9.59 -4.11 -15.54
N ILE A 201 8.57 -3.26 -15.66
CA ILE A 201 8.44 -2.05 -14.85
C ILE A 201 7.98 -2.43 -13.45
N LYS A 202 6.98 -3.31 -13.33
CA LYS A 202 6.50 -3.89 -12.07
C LYS A 202 7.66 -4.41 -11.21
N LYS A 203 8.57 -5.20 -11.80
CA LYS A 203 9.79 -5.68 -11.14
C LYS A 203 10.66 -4.54 -10.59
N ARG A 204 10.90 -3.50 -11.38
CA ARG A 204 11.72 -2.36 -10.98
C ARG A 204 11.07 -1.60 -9.84
N VAL A 205 9.78 -1.32 -9.94
CA VAL A 205 8.99 -0.68 -8.87
C VAL A 205 9.11 -1.47 -7.57
N ILE A 206 8.84 -2.78 -7.60
CA ILE A 206 8.89 -3.62 -6.40
C ILE A 206 10.29 -3.63 -5.78
N LYS A 207 11.35 -3.75 -6.58
CA LYS A 207 12.73 -3.73 -6.07
C LYS A 207 13.10 -2.40 -5.41
N ASN A 208 12.69 -1.27 -5.99
CA ASN A 208 12.95 0.05 -5.40
C ASN A 208 12.12 0.28 -4.14
N ALA A 209 10.84 -0.10 -4.18
CA ALA A 209 9.94 -0.04 -3.04
C ALA A 209 10.44 -0.90 -1.86
N LEU A 210 10.91 -2.13 -2.11
CA LEU A 210 11.51 -2.99 -1.10
C LEU A 210 12.68 -2.30 -0.38
N GLN A 211 13.63 -1.74 -1.15
CA GLN A 211 14.77 -1.04 -0.57
C GLN A 211 14.33 0.16 0.27
N TRP A 212 13.35 0.91 -0.23
CA TRP A 212 12.79 2.05 0.48
C TRP A 212 12.07 1.66 1.77
N PHE A 213 11.22 0.63 1.75
CA PHE A 213 10.53 0.11 2.91
C PHE A 213 11.49 -0.38 3.99
N ILE A 214 12.56 -1.09 3.61
CA ILE A 214 13.62 -1.49 4.54
C ILE A 214 14.27 -0.24 5.16
N SER A 215 14.59 0.77 4.35
CA SER A 215 15.25 2.00 4.83
C SER A 215 14.42 2.79 5.85
N LYS A 216 13.09 2.73 5.70
CA LYS A 216 12.12 3.37 6.61
C LYS A 216 11.57 2.42 7.68
N GLN A 217 12.14 1.22 7.79
CA GLN A 217 11.73 0.21 8.76
C GLN A 217 10.24 -0.20 8.65
N ASP A 218 9.66 -0.11 7.44
CA ASP A 218 8.31 -0.61 7.14
C ASP A 218 8.40 -2.08 6.71
N TYR A 219 8.66 -2.95 7.68
CA TYR A 219 8.97 -4.35 7.39
C TYR A 219 7.78 -5.12 6.83
N VAL A 220 6.54 -4.78 7.21
CA VAL A 220 5.34 -5.42 6.63
C VAL A 220 5.31 -5.21 5.12
N ARG A 221 5.50 -3.97 4.66
CA ARG A 221 5.53 -3.67 3.22
C ARG A 221 6.78 -4.24 2.53
N ALA A 222 7.89 -4.38 3.25
CA ALA A 222 9.06 -5.08 2.74
C ALA A 222 8.76 -6.56 2.46
N TYR A 223 8.05 -7.27 3.35
CA TYR A 223 7.60 -8.64 3.08
C TYR A 223 6.60 -8.68 1.91
N ASP A 224 5.62 -7.79 1.87
CA ASP A 224 4.67 -7.70 0.76
C ASP A 224 5.39 -7.50 -0.59
N ALA A 225 6.47 -6.72 -0.62
CA ALA A 225 7.28 -6.54 -1.81
C ALA A 225 8.04 -7.81 -2.22
N ILE A 226 8.51 -8.63 -1.26
CA ILE A 226 9.16 -9.90 -1.58
C ILE A 226 8.15 -10.90 -2.14
N GLU A 227 6.97 -10.99 -1.55
CA GLU A 227 5.88 -11.83 -2.06
C GLU A 227 5.49 -11.39 -3.48
N ALA A 228 5.30 -10.08 -3.70
CA ALA A 228 4.95 -9.52 -4.99
C ALA A 228 5.98 -9.79 -6.11
N LEU A 229 7.27 -10.00 -5.78
CA LEU A 229 8.27 -10.41 -6.77
C LEU A 229 8.04 -11.84 -7.26
N GLY A 230 7.49 -12.71 -6.41
CA GLY A 230 7.15 -14.09 -6.74
C GLY A 230 5.95 -14.21 -7.67
N ASP A 231 5.06 -13.21 -7.65
CA ASP A 231 3.81 -13.22 -8.42
C ASP A 231 3.97 -12.70 -9.87
N ILE A 232 5.19 -12.35 -10.29
CA ILE A 232 5.43 -11.84 -11.65
C ILE A 232 5.69 -13.00 -12.61
N GLU A 233 4.69 -13.36 -13.42
CA GLU A 233 4.72 -14.53 -14.31
C GLU A 233 5.95 -14.59 -15.24
N SER A 234 6.34 -13.45 -15.84
CA SER A 234 7.46 -13.42 -16.79
C SER A 234 8.85 -13.43 -16.14
N ILE A 235 8.95 -13.54 -14.82
CA ILE A 235 10.21 -13.48 -14.08
C ILE A 235 10.37 -14.71 -13.21
N THR A 236 11.48 -15.42 -13.39
CA THR A 236 11.86 -16.50 -12.49
C THR A 236 12.40 -15.93 -11.17
N PHE A 237 11.56 -15.89 -10.14
CA PHE A 237 11.98 -15.68 -8.76
C PHE A 237 11.90 -17.01 -8.00
N SER A 238 12.97 -17.80 -8.09
CA SER A 238 13.02 -19.13 -7.46
C SER A 238 12.78 -19.05 -5.95
N GLU A 239 12.18 -20.09 -5.38
CA GLU A 239 12.00 -20.25 -3.93
C GLU A 239 13.29 -20.03 -3.13
N GLN A 240 14.45 -20.43 -3.65
CA GLN A 240 15.74 -20.19 -3.00
C GLN A 240 16.06 -18.70 -2.88
N ASN A 241 15.89 -17.94 -3.97
CA ASN A 241 16.09 -16.48 -3.98
C ASN A 241 15.10 -15.78 -3.04
N LYS A 242 13.84 -16.24 -3.02
CA LYS A 242 12.81 -15.74 -2.11
C LYS A 242 13.21 -15.97 -0.66
N ALA A 243 13.54 -17.20 -0.29
CA ALA A 243 13.98 -17.56 1.05
C ALA A 243 15.22 -16.77 1.49
N GLN A 244 16.20 -16.59 0.59
CA GLN A 244 17.40 -15.82 0.88
C GLN A 244 17.09 -14.34 1.14
N LEU A 245 16.20 -13.73 0.35
CA LEU A 245 15.82 -12.33 0.52
C LEU A 245 14.99 -12.12 1.78
N LEU A 246 14.03 -13.03 2.06
CA LEU A 246 13.27 -13.06 3.31
C LEU A 246 14.19 -13.12 4.52
N ALA A 247 15.20 -13.99 4.48
CA ALA A 247 16.16 -14.13 5.58
C ALA A 247 16.97 -12.86 5.85
N GLN A 248 17.38 -12.15 4.80
CA GLN A 248 18.09 -10.89 4.93
C GLN A 248 17.21 -9.81 5.58
N VAL A 249 15.96 -9.69 5.13
CA VAL A 249 15.01 -8.73 5.73
C VAL A 249 14.67 -9.11 7.17
N ASN A 250 14.47 -10.40 7.45
CA ASN A 250 14.27 -10.93 8.81
C ASN A 250 15.42 -10.55 9.75
N ASP A 251 16.66 -10.70 9.31
CA ASP A 251 17.83 -10.35 10.12
C ASP A 251 17.88 -8.85 10.42
N ILE A 252 17.64 -8.00 9.41
CA ILE A 252 17.58 -6.54 9.61
C ILE A 252 16.45 -6.17 10.58
N TYR A 253 15.27 -6.75 10.41
CA TYR A 253 14.10 -6.48 11.24
C TYR A 253 14.29 -6.91 12.70
N LYS A 254 14.85 -8.11 12.96
CA LYS A 254 15.13 -8.58 14.32
C LYS A 254 16.12 -7.66 15.06
N ASN A 255 17.01 -7.01 14.31
CA ASN A 255 18.02 -6.11 14.84
C ASN A 255 17.63 -4.62 14.78
N SER A 256 16.41 -4.27 14.36
CA SER A 256 16.01 -2.89 14.04
C SER A 256 15.81 -1.97 15.25
N GLY A 257 15.77 -2.52 16.48
CA GLY A 257 15.35 -1.78 17.68
C GLY A 257 13.92 -1.23 17.56
N ASP A 258 13.67 -0.11 18.24
CA ASP A 258 12.42 0.65 18.14
C ASP A 258 12.28 1.28 16.74
N ILE A 259 11.06 1.24 16.20
CA ILE A 259 10.72 1.81 14.90
C ILE A 259 10.02 3.15 15.12
N ASN A 260 10.47 4.19 14.43
CA ASN A 260 9.83 5.51 14.47
C ASN A 260 9.39 5.90 13.07
N GLN A 261 8.09 6.05 12.86
CA GLN A 261 7.49 6.44 11.60
C GLN A 261 6.83 7.81 11.73
N GLN A 262 7.12 8.67 10.78
CA GLN A 262 6.45 9.95 10.63
C GLN A 262 5.38 9.81 9.54
N ILE A 263 4.13 10.10 9.90
CA ILE A 263 2.98 9.98 9.02
C ILE A 263 2.35 11.35 8.83
N LEU A 264 2.26 11.79 7.57
CA LEU A 264 1.53 12.99 7.21
C LEU A 264 0.04 12.64 7.09
N LEU A 265 -0.79 13.32 7.87
CA LEU A 265 -2.24 13.27 7.72
C LEU A 265 -2.72 14.49 6.96
N GLU A 266 -3.43 14.26 5.86
CA GLU A 266 -4.28 15.29 5.24
C GLU A 266 -5.60 15.41 6.01
N SER A 267 -6.25 16.57 5.88
CA SER A 267 -7.55 16.82 6.53
C SER A 267 -8.60 15.82 6.06
N GLU A 268 -9.26 15.15 7.00
CA GLU A 268 -10.33 14.16 6.75
C GLU A 268 -9.93 12.96 5.88
N GLN A 269 -8.63 12.75 5.65
CA GLN A 269 -8.14 11.58 4.93
C GLN A 269 -7.59 10.57 5.93
N ALA A 270 -8.06 9.32 5.81
CA ALA A 270 -7.55 8.23 6.61
C ALA A 270 -6.23 7.69 6.03
N VAL A 271 -5.39 7.15 6.89
CA VAL A 271 -4.19 6.39 6.52
C VAL A 271 -4.13 5.10 7.32
N LEU A 272 -3.43 4.10 6.79
CA LEU A 272 -3.24 2.80 7.43
C LEU A 272 -1.76 2.38 7.41
N PRO A 273 -0.91 2.96 8.28
CA PRO A 273 0.41 2.41 8.58
C PRO A 273 0.28 0.97 9.09
N LEU A 274 1.13 0.09 8.57
CA LEU A 274 1.21 -1.31 8.99
C LEU A 274 2.20 -1.45 10.15
N LEU A 275 1.88 -2.36 11.07
CA LEU A 275 2.56 -2.49 12.34
C LEU A 275 3.36 -3.78 12.39
N SER A 276 4.51 -3.74 13.04
CA SER A 276 5.44 -4.86 13.14
C SER A 276 6.03 -5.05 14.54
N LYS A 277 5.69 -4.23 15.54
CA LYS A 277 6.15 -4.42 16.92
C LYS A 277 4.97 -4.39 17.89
N SER A 278 5.03 -5.20 18.94
CA SER A 278 3.91 -5.52 19.83
C SER A 278 3.34 -4.32 20.60
N GLU A 279 4.04 -3.19 20.63
CA GLU A 279 3.61 -1.98 21.32
C GLU A 279 3.69 -0.77 20.39
N VAL A 280 2.67 0.09 20.46
CA VAL A 280 2.60 1.31 19.66
C VAL A 280 2.21 2.50 20.53
N GLU A 281 3.01 3.55 20.45
CA GLU A 281 2.75 4.87 21.05
C GLU A 281 2.53 5.90 19.94
N LEU A 282 1.57 6.80 20.14
CA LEU A 282 1.24 7.89 19.23
C LEU A 282 1.65 9.22 19.83
N LYS A 283 2.30 10.06 19.01
CA LYS A 283 2.51 11.48 19.34
C LYS A 283 1.86 12.34 18.27
N THR A 284 0.95 13.20 18.70
CA THR A 284 0.10 14.02 17.83
C THR A 284 0.11 15.46 18.31
N GLU A 285 0.12 16.41 17.39
CA GLU A 285 0.02 17.84 17.73
C GLU A 285 -1.44 18.28 17.90
N LYS A 286 -2.36 17.61 17.20
CA LYS A 286 -3.79 17.91 17.21
C LYS A 286 -4.59 16.63 17.48
N PRO A 287 -5.81 16.73 18.04
CA PRO A 287 -6.67 15.57 18.22
C PRO A 287 -6.88 14.79 16.93
N LEU A 288 -6.82 13.46 17.04
CA LEU A 288 -7.24 12.56 15.98
C LEU A 288 -8.76 12.42 16.04
N SER A 289 -9.39 12.33 14.87
CA SER A 289 -10.83 12.04 14.78
C SER A 289 -11.11 10.53 14.78
N LYS A 290 -10.08 9.71 14.49
CA LYS A 290 -10.19 8.25 14.52
C LYS A 290 -8.85 7.59 14.79
N VAL A 291 -8.85 6.61 15.69
CA VAL A 291 -7.75 5.66 15.91
C VAL A 291 -8.34 4.27 16.07
N GLN A 292 -8.04 3.37 15.15
CA GLN A 292 -8.58 2.00 15.17
C GLN A 292 -7.50 0.99 14.79
N LEU A 293 -7.25 0.00 15.64
CA LEU A 293 -6.38 -1.13 15.30
C LEU A 293 -7.17 -2.07 14.37
N ARG A 294 -6.60 -2.33 13.19
CA ARG A 294 -7.18 -3.16 12.14
C ARG A 294 -6.26 -4.34 11.85
N CYS A 295 -6.62 -5.51 12.35
CA CYS A 295 -5.94 -6.79 12.08
C CYS A 295 -6.91 -7.73 11.34
N GLU A 296 -6.39 -8.72 10.63
CA GLU A 296 -7.23 -9.71 9.93
C GLU A 296 -8.09 -10.55 10.88
N ASN A 297 -7.73 -10.61 12.16
CA ASN A 297 -8.44 -11.39 13.18
C ASN A 297 -8.94 -10.54 14.36
N LYS A 298 -8.89 -9.20 14.26
CA LYS A 298 -9.28 -8.31 15.35
C LYS A 298 -9.48 -6.87 14.86
N VAL A 299 -10.49 -6.19 15.40
CA VAL A 299 -10.69 -4.75 15.22
C VAL A 299 -10.90 -4.12 16.60
N VAL A 300 -10.23 -3.00 16.88
CA VAL A 300 -10.36 -2.27 18.15
C VAL A 300 -10.44 -0.78 17.89
N ASP A 301 -11.56 -0.15 18.30
CA ASP A 301 -11.70 1.29 18.37
C ASP A 301 -11.09 1.85 19.64
N TYR A 302 -10.30 2.92 19.51
CA TYR A 302 -9.70 3.62 20.65
C TYR A 302 -10.32 4.99 20.84
N ASP A 303 -10.60 5.32 22.10
CA ASP A 303 -10.92 6.70 22.49
C ASP A 303 -9.65 7.55 22.37
N THR A 304 -9.64 8.46 21.39
CA THR A 304 -8.51 9.31 21.06
C THR A 304 -8.05 10.23 22.20
N SER A 305 -8.89 10.46 23.21
CA SER A 305 -8.56 11.28 24.39
C SER A 305 -7.81 10.52 25.49
N ALA A 306 -7.79 9.19 25.42
CA ALA A 306 -7.29 8.31 26.48
C ALA A 306 -6.23 7.29 26.02
N ILE A 307 -5.69 7.44 24.81
CA ILE A 307 -4.69 6.51 24.27
C ILE A 307 -3.32 6.81 24.87
N ASP A 308 -2.88 5.94 25.78
CA ASP A 308 -1.50 5.93 26.27
C ASP A 308 -0.62 5.00 25.40
N LYS A 309 -1.05 3.75 25.25
CA LYS A 309 -0.34 2.71 24.48
C LYS A 309 -1.32 1.73 23.84
N ILE A 310 -1.00 1.31 22.63
CA ILE A 310 -1.69 0.24 21.90
C ILE A 310 -0.83 -1.03 21.99
N VAL A 311 -1.45 -2.14 22.40
CA VAL A 311 -0.78 -3.44 22.54
C VAL A 311 -1.32 -4.42 21.51
N ILE A 312 -0.41 -5.04 20.78
CA ILE A 312 -0.67 -6.01 19.72
C ILE A 312 -0.17 -7.37 20.22
N SER A 313 -1.06 -8.35 20.20
CA SER A 313 -0.72 -9.72 20.58
C SER A 313 0.13 -10.36 19.48
N LYS A 314 1.04 -11.27 19.85
CA LYS A 314 1.74 -12.13 18.89
C LYS A 314 0.81 -13.01 18.03
N ASN A 315 -0.43 -13.18 18.47
CA ASN A 315 -1.46 -13.92 17.73
C ASN A 315 -2.30 -13.01 16.83
N ASP A 316 -2.15 -11.68 16.92
CA ASP A 316 -2.86 -10.75 16.04
C ASP A 316 -2.20 -10.79 14.65
N VAL A 317 -3.02 -10.90 13.61
CA VAL A 317 -2.55 -11.18 12.24
C VAL A 317 -2.62 -9.93 11.38
N ARG A 318 -1.49 -9.56 10.76
CA ARG A 318 -1.38 -8.47 9.76
C ARG A 318 -2.08 -7.18 10.20
N CYS A 319 -1.56 -6.58 11.26
CA CYS A 319 -2.15 -5.39 11.87
C CYS A 319 -1.71 -4.08 11.20
N GLY A 320 -2.65 -3.15 11.07
CA GLY A 320 -2.43 -1.75 10.76
C GLY A 320 -3.17 -0.84 11.73
N LEU A 321 -2.73 0.41 11.85
CA LEU A 321 -3.38 1.40 12.68
C LEU A 321 -4.08 2.43 11.78
N LEU A 322 -5.41 2.40 11.74
CA LEU A 322 -6.16 3.40 10.99
C LEU A 322 -6.14 4.72 11.76
N LEU A 323 -5.63 5.77 11.12
CA LEU A 323 -5.55 7.12 11.68
C LEU A 323 -6.29 8.10 10.79
N LYS A 324 -7.05 9.01 11.39
CA LYS A 324 -7.72 10.13 10.71
C LYS A 324 -7.69 11.35 11.60
N SER A 325 -7.61 12.54 11.00
CA SER A 325 -7.72 13.80 11.72
C SER A 325 -8.59 14.79 10.95
N ALA A 326 -9.32 15.63 11.68
CA ALA A 326 -10.08 16.72 11.09
C ALA A 326 -9.21 17.87 10.56
N GLN A 327 -7.92 17.85 10.85
CA GLN A 327 -6.97 18.86 10.39
C GLN A 327 -5.69 18.17 9.92
N ALA A 328 -5.06 18.75 8.90
CA ALA A 328 -3.74 18.30 8.50
C ALA A 328 -2.74 18.44 9.66
N GLN A 329 -1.95 17.39 9.87
CA GLN A 329 -0.90 17.32 10.89
C GLN A 329 0.10 16.20 10.58
N THR A 330 1.24 16.24 11.27
CA THR A 330 2.17 15.11 11.32
C THR A 330 1.93 14.30 12.59
N VAL A 331 1.87 12.97 12.45
CA VAL A 331 1.80 12.03 13.57
C VAL A 331 3.09 11.22 13.61
N ILE A 332 3.65 11.04 14.81
CA ILE A 332 4.77 10.13 15.03
C ILE A 332 4.22 8.85 15.65
N ILE A 333 4.51 7.73 15.00
CA ILE A 333 4.20 6.39 15.48
C ILE A 333 5.50 5.76 15.94
N LYS A 334 5.61 5.47 17.23
CA LYS A 334 6.72 4.69 17.78
C LYS A 334 6.23 3.27 17.99
N GLN A 335 6.90 2.30 17.36
CA GLN A 335 6.66 0.88 17.57
C GLN A 335 7.82 0.25 18.36
N SER A 336 7.52 -0.45 19.44
CA SER A 336 8.49 -1.06 20.35
C SER A 336 8.04 -2.45 20.83
N GLY A 337 8.88 -3.13 21.60
CA GLY A 337 8.59 -4.46 22.13
C GLY A 337 8.95 -5.59 21.16
N GLU A 338 8.24 -6.72 21.27
CA GLU A 338 8.52 -7.92 20.49
C GLU A 338 8.15 -7.74 19.02
N SER A 339 9.00 -8.28 18.14
CA SER A 339 8.69 -8.47 16.72
C SER A 339 7.67 -9.59 16.55
N PHE A 340 6.61 -9.38 15.74
CA PHE A 340 5.51 -10.35 15.56
C PHE A 340 5.20 -10.73 14.09
N LEU A 341 6.00 -10.26 13.12
CA LEU A 341 5.84 -10.65 11.71
C LEU A 341 6.36 -12.04 11.37
#